data_AF-A0AAV8ZAV8-F1
#
_entry.id   AF-A0AAV8ZAV8-F1
#
_cell.length_a   1.000
_cell.length_b   1.000
_cell.length_c   1.000
_cell.angle_alpha   90.00
_cell.angle_beta   90.00
_cell.angle_gamma   90.00
#
_symmetry.space_group_name_H-M   'P 1'
#
loop_
_entity.id
_entity.type
_entity.pdbx_description
1 polymer ?
#
loop_
_entity_poly.entity_id
_entity_poly.type
_entity_poly.pdbx_seq_one_letter_code
_entity_poly.pdbx_strand_id
1 'polypeptide(L)'
;METLPSEVVSETCTTVLRKFLNDPFIPKPKRCVCTSWHSQPYTRGSYTAIAVGSSQLDIEYLAQPLYLDENESKHTHSNFYSTVHGAYLSGRTAAQAVLSAEAPREVVVDCEDATDLSSWVQGICLE
;
A
#
# COMPACT_ATOMS: atom_id res chain seq x y z
N MET A 1 8.69 -17.61 1.51
CA MET A 1 8.03 -18.00 0.24
C MET A 1 8.82 -17.54 -0.98
N GLU A 2 9.35 -16.32 -1.03
CA GLU A 2 10.06 -15.80 -2.24
C GLU A 2 11.27 -16.63 -2.68
N THR A 3 11.92 -17.36 -1.78
CA THR A 3 13.07 -18.24 -2.06
C THR A 3 12.67 -19.66 -2.49
N LEU A 4 11.39 -20.01 -2.44
CA LEU A 4 10.93 -21.35 -2.76
C LEU A 4 10.72 -21.50 -4.28
N PRO A 5 11.03 -22.67 -4.86
CA PRO A 5 10.63 -23.00 -6.22
C PRO A 5 9.10 -22.97 -6.37
N SER A 6 8.61 -22.50 -7.51
CA SER A 6 7.17 -22.41 -7.80
C SER A 6 6.44 -23.76 -7.77
N GLU A 7 7.15 -24.87 -8.04
CA GLU A 7 6.62 -26.22 -7.94
C GLU A 7 6.22 -26.57 -6.49
N VAL A 8 7.07 -26.26 -5.51
CA VAL A 8 6.79 -26.52 -4.09
C VAL A 8 5.56 -25.73 -3.63
N VAL A 9 5.44 -24.47 -4.06
CA VAL A 9 4.28 -23.61 -3.77
C VAL A 9 3.02 -24.20 -4.39
N SER A 10 3.09 -24.57 -5.67
CA SER A 10 1.99 -25.20 -6.43
C SER A 10 1.47 -26.48 -5.76
N GLU A 11 2.38 -27.37 -5.37
CA GLU A 11 2.04 -28.64 -4.71
C GLU A 11 1.40 -28.42 -3.33
N THR A 12 1.97 -27.51 -2.55
CA THR A 12 1.46 -27.16 -1.22
C THR A 12 0.06 -26.56 -1.32
N CYS A 13 -0.15 -25.57 -2.19
CA CYS A 13 -1.47 -24.98 -2.42
C CYS A 13 -2.48 -26.02 -2.90
N THR A 14 -2.10 -26.91 -3.81
CA THR A 14 -2.98 -28.00 -4.28
C THR A 14 -3.36 -28.94 -3.13
N THR A 15 -2.42 -29.28 -2.27
CA THR A 15 -2.67 -30.14 -1.09
C THR A 15 -3.64 -29.47 -0.11
N VAL A 16 -3.47 -28.17 0.16
CA VAL A 16 -4.38 -27.39 1.00
C VAL A 16 -5.79 -27.37 0.40
N LEU A 17 -5.92 -27.13 -0.90
CA LEU A 17 -7.21 -27.14 -1.60
C LEU A 17 -7.91 -28.50 -1.52
N ARG A 18 -7.19 -29.60 -1.79
CA ARG A 18 -7.73 -30.96 -1.70
C ARG A 18 -8.26 -31.28 -0.30
N LYS A 19 -7.52 -30.87 0.73
CA LYS A 19 -7.92 -31.06 2.13
C LYS A 19 -9.14 -30.20 2.49
N PHE A 20 -9.12 -28.92 2.13
CA PHE A 20 -10.20 -27.99 2.46
C PHE A 20 -11.53 -28.37 1.78
N LEU A 21 -11.46 -28.76 0.51
CA LEU A 21 -12.63 -29.14 -0.28
C LEU A 21 -13.00 -30.63 -0.15
N ASN A 22 -12.21 -31.41 0.59
CA ASN A 22 -12.34 -32.87 0.71
C ASN A 22 -12.45 -33.58 -0.66
N ASP A 23 -11.69 -33.10 -1.64
CA ASP A 23 -11.65 -33.65 -3.00
C ASP A 23 -10.20 -33.99 -3.37
N PRO A 24 -9.82 -35.27 -3.48
CA PRO A 24 -8.46 -35.66 -3.85
C PRO A 24 -8.14 -35.46 -5.33
N PHE A 25 -9.14 -35.24 -6.19
CA PHE A 25 -8.98 -35.19 -7.65
C PHE A 25 -8.67 -33.80 -8.20
N ILE A 26 -8.64 -32.76 -7.35
CA ILE A 26 -8.24 -31.41 -7.77
C ILE A 26 -6.88 -31.50 -8.49
N PRO A 27 -6.79 -31.08 -9.77
CA PRO A 27 -5.58 -31.23 -10.55
C PRO A 27 -4.52 -30.21 -10.12
N LYS A 28 -3.24 -30.55 -10.35
CA LYS A 28 -2.15 -29.58 -10.22
C LYS A 28 -2.36 -28.44 -11.25
N PRO A 29 -2.06 -27.19 -10.89
CA PRO A 29 -2.16 -26.08 -11.84
C PRO A 29 -1.09 -26.22 -12.94
N LYS A 30 -1.45 -25.84 -14.18
CA LYS A 30 -0.52 -25.87 -15.33
C LYS A 30 0.62 -24.86 -15.20
N ARG A 31 0.37 -23.74 -14.52
CA ARG A 31 1.33 -22.67 -14.30
C ARG A 31 1.09 -22.06 -12.94
N CYS A 32 2.16 -21.88 -12.17
CA CYS A 32 2.16 -21.15 -10.92
C CYS A 32 3.02 -19.90 -11.10
N VAL A 33 2.49 -18.73 -10.73
CA VAL A 33 3.21 -17.46 -10.72
C VAL A 33 3.26 -16.97 -9.29
N CYS A 34 4.46 -16.79 -8.76
CA CYS A 34 4.69 -16.27 -7.42
C CYS A 34 5.36 -14.91 -7.53
N THR A 35 4.78 -13.89 -6.91
CA THR A 35 5.41 -12.56 -6.83
C THR A 35 6.48 -12.52 -5.75
N SER A 36 7.52 -11.72 -5.97
CA SER A 36 8.62 -11.49 -5.01
C SER A 36 8.81 -10.00 -4.69
N TRP A 37 7.75 -9.35 -4.19
CA TRP A 37 7.72 -7.90 -3.93
C TRP A 37 8.88 -7.41 -3.05
N HIS A 38 9.28 -8.19 -2.05
CA HIS A 38 10.36 -7.81 -1.14
C HIS A 38 11.73 -7.84 -1.83
N SER A 39 12.01 -8.91 -2.58
CA SER A 39 13.31 -9.07 -3.26
C SER A 39 13.43 -8.27 -4.56
N GLN A 40 12.32 -7.75 -5.10
CA GLN A 40 12.33 -6.96 -6.33
C GLN A 40 13.02 -5.59 -6.12
N PRO A 41 13.96 -5.19 -7.00
CA PRO A 41 14.83 -4.03 -6.78
C PRO A 41 14.10 -2.69 -6.76
N TYR A 42 12.98 -2.57 -7.49
CA TYR A 42 12.24 -1.31 -7.62
C TYR A 42 11.11 -1.15 -6.62
N THR A 43 10.70 -2.22 -5.92
CA THR A 43 9.59 -2.20 -4.98
C THR A 43 10.06 -2.42 -3.55
N ARG A 44 11.02 -3.34 -3.34
CA ARG A 44 11.64 -3.66 -2.04
C ARG A 44 10.66 -3.96 -0.90
N GLY A 45 9.43 -4.32 -1.25
CA GLY A 45 8.28 -4.46 -0.36
C GLY A 45 6.99 -4.38 -1.15
N SER A 46 5.86 -4.64 -0.48
CA SER A 46 4.53 -4.56 -1.07
C SER A 46 3.94 -3.16 -0.94
N TYR A 47 3.81 -2.69 0.30
CA TYR A 47 3.22 -1.39 0.65
C TYR A 47 3.59 -1.04 2.10
N THR A 48 3.36 0.21 2.47
CA THR A 48 3.70 0.73 3.79
C THR A 48 2.76 0.20 4.88
N ALA A 49 3.28 0.02 6.08
CA ALA A 49 2.48 -0.17 7.29
C ALA A 49 3.16 0.57 8.43
N ILE A 50 2.40 1.05 9.41
CA ILE A 50 2.96 1.64 10.62
C ILE A 50 3.53 0.50 11.47
N ALA A 51 4.85 0.48 11.61
CA ALA A 51 5.55 -0.51 12.44
C ALA A 51 5.37 -0.20 13.93
N VAL A 52 5.68 -1.18 14.78
CA VAL A 52 5.75 -0.95 16.23
C VAL A 52 6.78 0.14 16.53
N GLY A 53 6.37 1.18 17.26
CA GLY A 53 7.19 2.35 17.56
C GLY A 53 7.12 3.48 16.53
N SER A 54 6.42 3.29 15.41
CA SER A 54 6.06 4.35 14.45
C SER A 54 4.69 4.94 14.73
N SER A 55 4.37 6.06 14.11
CA SER A 55 3.07 6.73 14.24
C SER A 55 2.59 7.31 12.91
N GLN A 56 1.33 7.76 12.90
CA GLN A 56 0.74 8.47 11.77
C GLN A 56 1.54 9.73 11.38
N LEU A 57 2.24 10.35 12.34
CA LEU A 57 3.11 11.49 12.08
C LEU A 57 4.25 11.14 11.11
N ASP A 58 4.74 9.91 11.11
CA ASP A 58 5.80 9.48 10.18
C ASP A 58 5.31 9.53 8.73
N ILE A 59 4.05 9.17 8.49
CA ILE A 59 3.42 9.27 7.16
C ILE A 59 3.22 10.72 6.76
N GLU A 60 2.81 11.57 7.70
CA GLU A 60 2.63 13.01 7.46
C GLU A 60 3.97 13.68 7.15
N TYR A 61 5.05 13.32 7.83
CA TYR A 61 6.40 13.78 7.51
C TYR A 61 6.84 13.32 6.10
N LEU A 62 6.55 12.08 5.72
CA LEU A 62 6.80 11.58 4.35
C LEU A 62 5.92 12.26 3.28
N ALA A 63 4.80 12.86 3.67
CA ALA A 63 3.94 13.61 2.76
C ALA A 63 4.43 15.04 2.55
N GLN A 64 5.36 15.55 3.38
CA GLN A 64 5.90 16.89 3.24
C GLN A 64 6.96 16.97 2.12
N PRO A 65 7.05 18.10 1.40
CA PRO A 65 8.13 18.36 0.45
C PRO A 65 9.50 18.45 1.17
N LEU A 66 10.61 18.14 0.46
CA LEU A 66 11.96 18.14 1.04
C LEU A 66 12.52 19.57 1.18
N TYR A 67 12.14 20.50 0.33
CA TYR A 67 12.53 21.91 0.40
C TYR A 67 11.34 22.85 0.62
N LEU A 68 11.55 23.87 1.46
CA LEU A 68 10.59 24.94 1.73
C LEU A 68 10.46 25.94 0.57
N ASP A 69 11.45 25.98 -0.33
CA ASP A 69 11.52 26.94 -1.43
C ASP A 69 10.88 26.36 -2.71
N GLU A 70 9.60 26.72 -2.84
CA GLU A 70 8.82 27.00 -4.05
C GLU A 70 8.56 25.96 -5.14
N ASN A 71 8.97 24.69 -5.07
CA ASN A 71 8.43 23.73 -6.05
C ASN A 71 8.60 22.26 -5.68
N GLU A 72 7.88 21.76 -4.66
CA GLU A 72 8.00 20.34 -4.32
C GLU A 72 6.72 19.61 -3.92
N SER A 73 6.75 18.31 -4.23
CA SER A 73 5.63 17.38 -4.39
C SER A 73 5.33 16.58 -3.12
N LYS A 74 4.04 16.47 -2.76
CA LYS A 74 3.58 15.46 -1.79
C LYS A 74 3.69 14.06 -2.40
N HIS A 75 4.60 13.23 -1.91
CA HIS A 75 4.77 11.87 -2.42
C HIS A 75 3.80 10.84 -1.82
N THR A 76 3.13 11.20 -0.72
CA THR A 76 2.28 10.29 0.06
C THR A 76 0.97 10.97 0.46
N HIS A 77 -0.12 10.20 0.54
CA HIS A 77 -1.42 10.67 1.06
C HIS A 77 -1.57 10.23 2.52
N SER A 78 -1.79 11.17 3.45
CA SER A 78 -1.80 10.88 4.90
C SER A 78 -2.87 9.88 5.32
N ASN A 79 -4.08 9.95 4.75
CA ASN A 79 -5.17 9.06 5.15
C ASN A 79 -5.28 7.75 4.33
N PHE A 80 -4.61 7.69 3.17
CA PHE A 80 -4.79 6.62 2.18
C PHE A 80 -3.43 6.08 1.71
N TYR A 81 -2.42 6.11 2.58
CA TYR A 81 -1.16 5.43 2.30
C TYR A 81 -1.44 3.93 2.09
N SER A 82 -0.61 3.30 1.24
CA SER A 82 -0.73 1.87 0.89
C SER A 82 -1.92 1.50 0.01
N THR A 83 -2.65 2.47 -0.53
CA THR A 83 -3.72 2.24 -1.51
C THR A 83 -3.39 2.85 -2.87
N VAL A 84 -4.02 2.30 -3.92
CA VAL A 84 -3.88 2.81 -5.28
C VAL A 84 -4.47 4.22 -5.41
N HIS A 85 -5.64 4.48 -4.79
CA HIS A 85 -6.28 5.79 -4.85
C HIS A 85 -5.47 6.85 -4.08
N GLY A 86 -4.84 6.49 -2.95
CA GLY A 86 -3.95 7.40 -2.25
C GLY A 86 -2.73 7.79 -3.08
N ALA A 87 -2.11 6.82 -3.77
CA ALA A 87 -1.01 7.10 -4.70
C ALA A 87 -1.44 8.01 -5.87
N TYR A 88 -2.65 7.82 -6.40
CA TYR A 88 -3.21 8.69 -7.43
C TYR A 88 -3.43 10.12 -6.93
N LEU A 89 -4.05 10.28 -5.75
CA LEU A 89 -4.36 11.58 -5.17
C LEU A 89 -3.10 12.34 -4.75
N SER A 90 -2.10 11.68 -4.17
CA SER A 90 -0.82 12.30 -3.84
C SER A 90 -0.10 12.78 -5.10
N GLY A 91 -0.03 11.94 -6.14
CA GLY A 91 0.56 12.31 -7.43
C GLY A 91 -0.13 13.49 -8.10
N ARG A 92 -1.47 13.58 -8.02
CA ARG A 92 -2.21 14.75 -8.50
C ARG A 92 -1.93 16.01 -7.71
N THR A 93 -1.90 15.90 -6.38
CA THR A 93 -1.60 17.03 -5.48
C THR A 93 -0.18 17.54 -5.73
N ALA A 94 0.78 16.64 -5.89
CA ALA A 94 2.15 16.93 -6.30
C ALA A 94 2.21 17.67 -7.65
N ALA A 95 1.50 17.17 -8.67
CA ALA A 95 1.47 17.83 -9.98
C ALA A 95 0.85 19.23 -9.91
N GLN A 96 -0.22 19.42 -9.12
CA GLN A 96 -0.84 20.73 -8.92
C GLN A 96 0.08 21.71 -8.17
N ALA A 97 0.85 21.21 -7.19
CA ALA A 97 1.84 21.99 -6.47
C ALA A 97 2.91 22.53 -7.42
N VAL A 98 3.43 21.69 -8.33
CA VAL A 98 4.45 22.09 -9.32
C VAL A 98 3.89 23.09 -10.35
N LEU A 99 2.59 23.02 -10.67
CA LEU A 99 1.95 23.91 -11.65
C LEU A 99 1.51 25.25 -11.07
N SER A 100 1.34 25.37 -9.75
CA SER A 100 0.77 26.55 -9.10
C SER A 100 1.85 27.31 -8.34
N ALA A 101 1.93 28.63 -8.54
CA ALA A 101 2.83 29.50 -7.75
C ALA A 101 2.33 29.73 -6.30
N GLU A 102 1.14 29.24 -5.97
CA GLU A 102 0.54 29.29 -4.63
C GLU A 102 0.40 27.88 -4.04
N ALA A 103 0.46 27.80 -2.71
CA ALA A 103 0.49 26.54 -1.97
C ALA A 103 -0.64 25.56 -2.39
N PRO A 104 -0.33 24.27 -2.63
CA PRO A 104 -1.31 23.29 -3.08
C PRO A 104 -2.40 23.07 -2.03
N ARG A 105 -3.66 23.21 -2.44
CA ARG A 105 -4.82 22.78 -1.63
C ARG A 105 -4.96 21.27 -1.72
N GLU A 106 -5.05 20.60 -0.57
CA GLU A 106 -5.32 19.17 -0.51
C GLU A 106 -6.71 18.87 -1.07
N VAL A 107 -6.77 17.98 -2.07
CA VAL A 107 -8.05 17.57 -2.67
C VAL A 107 -8.64 16.47 -1.79
N VAL A 108 -9.51 16.88 -0.87
CA VAL A 108 -10.31 15.95 -0.06
C VAL A 108 -11.40 15.36 -0.96
N VAL A 109 -11.40 14.04 -1.12
CA VAL A 109 -12.51 13.31 -1.74
C VAL A 109 -13.49 12.99 -0.61
N ASP A 110 -14.48 13.85 -0.42
CA ASP A 110 -15.62 13.53 0.45
C ASP A 110 -16.50 12.49 -0.24
N CYS A 111 -16.41 11.24 0.22
CA CYS A 111 -17.46 10.26 0.01
C CYS A 111 -18.36 10.30 1.25
N GLU A 112 -19.52 10.96 1.14
CA GLU A 112 -20.48 11.15 2.25
C GLU A 112 -20.93 9.83 2.92
N ASP A 113 -20.71 8.67 2.27
CA ASP A 113 -21.17 7.35 2.74
C ASP A 113 -20.07 6.41 3.25
N ALA A 114 -18.79 6.77 3.16
CA ALA A 114 -17.71 5.93 3.70
C ALA A 114 -17.43 6.38 5.14
N THR A 115 -17.82 5.58 6.13
CA THR A 115 -17.38 5.74 7.53
C THR A 115 -15.90 6.09 7.56
N ASP A 116 -15.62 7.31 7.98
CA ASP A 116 -14.31 7.92 7.94
C ASP A 116 -13.29 7.03 8.66
N LEU A 117 -12.48 6.32 7.87
CA LEU A 117 -11.42 5.45 8.36
C LEU A 117 -10.38 6.24 9.17
N SER A 118 -10.26 7.56 8.96
CA SER A 118 -9.34 8.39 9.73
C SER A 118 -9.74 8.50 11.20
N SER A 119 -11.05 8.58 11.47
CA SER A 119 -11.61 8.51 12.84
C SER A 119 -11.34 7.16 13.53
N TRP A 120 -11.22 6.06 12.77
CA TRP A 120 -10.93 4.73 13.32
C TRP A 120 -9.43 4.54 13.62
N VAL A 121 -8.56 5.08 12.77
CA VAL A 121 -7.10 4.97 12.91
C VAL A 121 -6.56 5.87 14.04
N GLN A 122 -7.15 7.05 14.26
CA GLN A 122 -6.78 7.92 15.40
C GLN A 122 -7.05 7.29 16.78
N GLY A 123 -7.89 6.25 16.86
CA GLY A 123 -8.20 5.53 18.09
C GLY A 123 -7.22 4.41 18.47
N ILE A 124 -6.25 4.07 17.60
CA ILE A 124 -5.30 2.97 17.83
C ILE A 124 -3.97 3.55 18.35
N CYS A 125 -4.00 4.20 19.52
CA CYS A 125 -2.80 4.34 20.33
C CYS A 125 -2.58 3.00 21.05
N LEU A 126 -1.61 2.20 20.59
CA LEU A 126 -1.15 1.04 21.33
C LEU A 126 -0.26 1.55 22.48
N GLU A 127 -0.80 1.60 23.69
CA GLU A 127 -0.02 1.63 24.94
C GLU A 127 0.75 0.33 25.16
#